data_AF-A0A7C7VZB0-F1
#
_entry.id   AF-A0A7C7VZB0-F1
#
_cell.length_a   1.000
_cell.length_b   1.000
_cell.length_c   1.000
_cell.angle_alpha   90.00
_cell.angle_beta   90.00
_cell.angle_gamma   90.00
#
_symmetry.space_group_name_H-M   'P 1'
#
loop_
_entity.id
_entity.type
_entity.pdbx_description
1 polymer ?
#
loop_
_entity_poly.entity_id
_entity_poly.type
_entity_poly.pdbx_seq_one_letter_code
_entity_poly.pdbx_strand_id
1 'polypeptide(L)'
;MTAKTTDGKKVYNDQRIYMPYPGRLGKGKEMGRGPYEKSGLLAETSLPPMKHVHEKFEIPYPYKDAMKDGKKRRELVNDDLMVTVKLWYVPFGEFDGNEVIFFEDERKIDLKTEWVWR
;
A
#
# COMPACT_ATOMS: atom_id res chain seq x y z
N MET A 1 -2.74 0.09 -2.07
CA MET A 1 -3.51 0.72 -0.98
C MET A 1 -3.65 2.20 -1.31
N THR A 2 -4.86 2.74 -1.27
CA THR A 2 -5.12 4.15 -1.52
C THR A 2 -5.97 4.74 -0.43
N ALA A 3 -5.67 5.97 -0.02
CA ALA A 3 -6.50 6.71 0.91
C ALA A 3 -6.93 8.05 0.30
N LYS A 4 -8.21 8.38 0.45
CA LYS A 4 -8.85 9.60 -0.06
C LYS A 4 -9.61 10.31 1.06
N THR A 5 -9.66 11.63 1.02
CA THR A 5 -10.58 12.39 1.86
C THR A 5 -12.01 12.27 1.32
N THR A 6 -13.00 12.69 2.11
CA THR A 6 -14.41 12.78 1.69
C THR A 6 -14.61 13.64 0.45
N ASP A 7 -13.75 14.64 0.23
CA ASP A 7 -13.77 15.50 -0.97
C ASP A 7 -13.18 14.81 -2.22
N GLY A 8 -12.84 13.52 -2.12
CA GLY A 8 -12.27 12.72 -3.22
C GLY A 8 -10.77 12.93 -3.46
N LYS A 9 -10.12 13.83 -2.72
CA LYS A 9 -8.69 14.11 -2.86
C LYS A 9 -7.86 12.93 -2.35
N LYS A 10 -7.00 12.38 -3.23
CA LYS A 10 -6.06 11.33 -2.86
C LYS A 10 -4.97 11.90 -1.95
N VAL A 11 -4.86 11.36 -0.75
CA VAL A 11 -3.85 11.76 0.24
C VAL A 11 -2.73 10.74 0.38
N TYR A 12 -2.98 9.49 -0.03
CA TYR A 12 -1.98 8.43 0.04
C TYR A 12 -2.14 7.42 -1.09
N ASN A 13 -0.99 6.95 -1.57
CA ASN A 13 -0.87 5.88 -2.56
C ASN A 13 0.39 5.09 -2.26
N ASP A 14 0.23 3.82 -1.92
CA ASP A 14 1.37 2.92 -1.81
C ASP A 14 0.98 1.52 -2.25
N GLN A 15 1.96 0.76 -2.72
CA GLN A 15 1.77 -0.59 -3.22
C GLN A 15 2.90 -1.51 -2.78
N ARG A 16 2.54 -2.76 -2.50
CA ARG A 16 3.47 -3.85 -2.25
C ARG A 16 3.34 -4.84 -3.39
N ILE A 17 4.47 -5.38 -3.83
CA ILE A 17 4.54 -6.37 -4.91
C ILE A 17 4.87 -7.71 -4.26
N TYR A 18 4.00 -8.70 -4.50
CA TYR A 18 4.19 -10.07 -4.05
C TYR A 18 4.63 -10.93 -5.23
N MET A 19 5.93 -10.93 -5.50
CA MET A 19 6.51 -11.70 -6.60
C MET A 19 7.84 -12.28 -6.14
N PRO A 20 8.03 -13.61 -6.24
CA PRO A 20 9.31 -14.21 -5.88
C PRO A 20 10.43 -13.60 -6.72
N TYR A 21 11.59 -13.39 -6.11
CA TYR A 21 12.74 -12.77 -6.76
C TYR A 21 13.80 -13.83 -7.09
N PRO A 22 13.77 -14.40 -8.31
CA PRO A 22 14.81 -15.31 -8.76
C PRO A 22 16.04 -14.56 -9.28
N GLY A 23 17.23 -15.08 -9.00
CA GLY A 23 18.47 -14.49 -9.49
C GLY A 23 18.69 -14.73 -10.99
N ARG A 24 19.33 -13.78 -11.67
CA ARG A 24 19.72 -13.92 -13.07
C ARG A 24 20.91 -14.89 -13.22
N LEU A 25 20.72 -16.01 -13.90
CA LEU A 25 21.74 -17.03 -14.20
C LEU A 25 22.57 -17.47 -12.97
N GLY A 26 21.99 -17.37 -11.77
CA GLY A 26 22.61 -17.72 -10.49
C GLY A 26 23.75 -16.78 -10.11
N LYS A 27 23.92 -15.65 -10.81
CA LYS A 27 25.04 -14.73 -10.66
C LYS A 27 24.53 -13.28 -10.64
N GLY A 28 24.80 -12.60 -9.53
CA GLY A 28 24.51 -11.18 -9.37
C GLY A 28 23.24 -10.90 -8.57
N LYS A 29 22.91 -9.61 -8.47
CA LYS A 29 21.80 -9.08 -7.66
C LYS A 29 20.56 -8.76 -8.49
N GLU A 30 20.58 -9.05 -9.79
CA GLU A 30 19.52 -8.73 -10.74
C GLU A 30 18.56 -9.91 -10.91
N MET A 31 17.30 -9.61 -11.20
CA MET A 31 16.29 -10.60 -11.57
C MET A 31 16.44 -10.97 -13.05
N GLY A 32 16.40 -12.26 -13.37
CA GLY A 32 16.32 -12.71 -14.77
C GLY A 32 15.02 -12.25 -15.42
N ARG A 33 15.06 -11.78 -16.68
CA ARG A 33 13.86 -11.34 -17.40
C ARG A 33 13.11 -12.52 -17.97
N GLY A 34 13.84 -13.47 -18.57
CA GLY A 34 13.26 -14.68 -19.17
C GLY A 34 13.17 -15.85 -18.17
N PRO A 35 12.25 -16.81 -18.39
CA PRO A 35 12.17 -18.04 -17.58
C PRO A 35 13.51 -18.78 -17.51
N TYR A 36 14.25 -18.86 -18.62
CA TYR A 36 15.55 -19.54 -18.70
C TYR A 36 16.70 -18.78 -18.03
N GLU A 37 16.51 -17.48 -17.77
CA GLU A 37 17.49 -16.67 -17.05
C GLU A 37 17.28 -16.74 -15.53
N LYS A 38 16.18 -17.31 -15.04
CA LYS A 38 15.83 -17.32 -13.62
C LYS A 38 16.39 -18.59 -12.97
N SER A 39 17.27 -18.41 -11.99
CA SER A 39 17.91 -19.53 -11.27
C SER A 39 18.20 -19.16 -9.82
N GLY A 40 17.82 -20.07 -8.92
CA GLY A 40 17.81 -19.82 -7.48
C GLY A 40 16.78 -18.76 -7.08
N LEU A 41 16.45 -18.73 -5.79
CA LEU A 41 15.59 -17.72 -5.19
C LEU A 41 16.44 -16.83 -4.29
N LEU A 42 16.50 -15.53 -4.60
CA LEU A 42 17.23 -14.57 -3.77
C LEU A 42 16.35 -13.99 -2.67
N ALA A 43 15.04 -13.80 -2.95
CA ALA A 43 14.07 -13.37 -1.96
C ALA A 43 12.69 -13.99 -2.23
N GLU A 44 12.06 -14.48 -1.17
CA GLU A 44 10.68 -14.96 -1.19
C GLU A 44 9.76 -13.89 -0.61
N THR A 45 9.05 -13.17 -1.48
CA THR A 45 8.07 -12.14 -1.10
C THR A 45 6.66 -12.46 -1.62
N SER A 46 6.42 -13.66 -2.14
CA SER A 46 5.09 -14.06 -2.58
C SER A 46 4.12 -14.23 -1.40
N LEU A 47 2.83 -14.33 -1.71
CA LEU A 47 1.80 -14.72 -0.76
C LEU A 47 1.71 -16.25 -0.70
N PRO A 48 2.19 -16.91 0.37
CA PRO A 48 2.11 -18.35 0.46
C PRO A 48 0.66 -18.82 0.66
N PRO A 49 0.30 -20.01 0.14
CA PRO A 49 -1.04 -20.53 0.22
C PRO A 49 -1.48 -20.71 1.68
N MET A 50 -2.74 -20.37 1.97
CA MET A 50 -3.39 -20.53 3.27
C MET A 50 -2.73 -19.78 4.44
N LYS A 51 -1.78 -18.89 4.18
CA LYS A 51 -1.14 -18.08 5.22
C LYS A 51 -1.65 -16.66 5.17
N HIS A 52 -1.99 -16.12 6.34
CA HIS A 52 -2.29 -14.71 6.48
C HIS A 52 -1.00 -13.88 6.51
N VAL A 53 -0.91 -12.90 5.63
CA VAL A 53 0.17 -11.90 5.60
C VAL A 53 -0.40 -10.58 6.10
N HIS A 54 0.26 -9.98 7.08
CA HIS A 54 -0.11 -8.68 7.63
C HIS A 54 0.84 -7.62 7.08
N GLU A 55 0.30 -6.69 6.29
CA GLU A 55 1.03 -5.51 5.84
C GLU A 55 0.67 -4.28 6.67
N LYS A 56 1.68 -3.43 6.88
CA LYS A 56 1.51 -2.14 7.54
C LYS A 56 1.77 -1.03 6.53
N PHE A 57 0.82 -0.12 6.43
CA PHE A 57 0.93 1.10 5.65
C PHE A 57 0.85 2.29 6.61
N GLU A 58 1.82 3.19 6.51
CA GLU A 58 1.85 4.41 7.31
C GLU A 58 1.37 5.57 6.45
N ILE A 59 0.25 6.17 6.84
CA ILE A 59 -0.39 7.26 6.11
C ILE A 59 0.00 8.58 6.79
N PRO A 60 0.88 9.40 6.21
CA PRO A 60 1.10 10.76 6.69
C PRO A 60 -0.15 11.59 6.38
N TYR A 61 -0.88 12.00 7.41
CA TYR A 61 -2.11 12.76 7.23
C TYR A 61 -1.85 14.28 7.26
N PRO A 62 -2.42 15.06 6.32
CA PRO A 62 -2.24 16.51 6.33
C PRO A 62 -2.93 17.15 7.54
N TYR A 63 -2.17 17.96 8.27
CA TYR A 63 -2.64 18.80 9.36
C TYR A 63 -2.47 20.28 9.01
N LYS A 64 -3.27 21.14 9.64
CA LYS A 64 -3.10 22.60 9.62
C LYS A 64 -2.74 23.08 11.02
N ASP A 65 -1.80 24.02 11.09
CA ASP A 65 -1.53 24.73 12.33
C ASP A 65 -2.63 25.78 12.56
N ALA A 66 -3.43 25.59 13.61
CA ALA A 66 -4.46 26.52 14.06
C ALA A 66 -4.05 27.19 15.38
N MET A 67 -4.38 28.47 15.52
CA MET A 67 -4.28 29.19 16.79
C MET A 67 -5.62 29.06 17.50
N LYS A 68 -5.66 28.24 18.55
CA LYS A 68 -6.84 28.12 19.42
C LYS A 68 -6.39 28.45 20.84
N ASP A 69 -7.07 29.40 21.47
CA ASP A 69 -6.78 29.84 22.84
C ASP A 69 -5.31 30.27 23.08
N GLY A 70 -4.72 30.99 22.12
CA GLY A 70 -3.35 31.52 22.24
C GLY A 70 -2.22 30.49 22.16
N LYS A 71 -2.54 29.21 21.87
CA LYS A 71 -1.55 28.15 21.65
C LYS A 71 -1.65 27.62 20.21
N LYS A 72 -0.49 27.34 19.60
CA LYS A 72 -0.42 26.64 18.31
C LYS A 72 -0.83 25.19 18.52
N ARG A 73 -1.93 24.76 17.90
CA ARG A 73 -2.39 23.37 17.89
C ARG A 73 -2.46 22.90 16.45
N ARG A 74 -2.03 21.66 16.19
CA ARG A 74 -2.24 20.99 14.91
C ARG A 74 -3.67 20.48 14.89
N GLU A 75 -4.45 20.88 13.90
CA GLU A 75 -5.80 20.37 13.65
C GLU A 75 -5.80 19.55 12.36
N LEU A 76 -6.58 18.48 12.32
CA LEU A 76 -6.73 17.64 11.14
C LEU A 76 -7.44 18.45 10.04
N VAL A 77 -7.01 18.28 8.78
CA VAL A 77 -7.64 19.00 7.65
C VAL A 77 -9.04 18.48 7.34
N ASN A 78 -9.26 17.19 7.56
CA ASN A 78 -10.53 16.49 7.41
C ASN A 78 -10.63 15.42 8.51
N ASP A 79 -11.84 15.13 8.97
CA ASP A 79 -12.07 14.20 10.08
C ASP A 79 -12.18 12.74 9.64
N ASP A 80 -12.50 12.52 8.37
CA ASP A 80 -12.77 11.19 7.79
C ASP A 80 -11.77 10.84 6.70
N LEU A 81 -11.39 9.57 6.64
CA LEU A 81 -10.54 9.00 5.58
C LEU A 81 -11.18 7.74 4.99
N MET A 82 -11.37 7.73 3.66
CA MET A 82 -11.77 6.55 2.91
C MET A 82 -10.52 5.79 2.48
N VAL A 83 -10.32 4.60 3.04
CA VAL A 83 -9.19 3.72 2.72
C VAL A 83 -9.69 2.56 1.87
N THR A 84 -9.10 2.40 0.69
CA THR A 84 -9.36 1.28 -0.21
C THR A 84 -8.11 0.41 -0.32
N VAL A 85 -8.27 -0.88 -0.03
CA VAL A 85 -7.24 -1.90 -0.23
C VAL A 85 -7.67 -2.79 -1.39
N LYS A 86 -6.79 -2.92 -2.39
CA LYS A 86 -7.01 -3.78 -3.55
C LYS A 86 -5.80 -4.70 -3.72
N LEU A 87 -6.05 -5.99 -3.85
CA LEU A 87 -5.07 -6.99 -4.26
C LEU A 87 -5.33 -7.35 -5.71
N TRP A 88 -4.36 -7.06 -6.56
CA TRP A 88 -4.41 -7.33 -7.99
C TRP A 88 -3.53 -8.53 -8.32
N TYR A 89 -4.02 -9.36 -9.24
CA TYR A 89 -3.19 -10.28 -9.99
C TYR A 89 -2.91 -9.71 -11.36
N VAL A 90 -1.62 -9.54 -11.62
CA VAL A 90 -1.10 -8.90 -12.81
C VAL A 90 -0.10 -9.89 -13.43
N PRO A 91 -0.55 -10.79 -14.33
CA PRO A 91 0.24 -11.93 -14.77
C PRO A 91 1.55 -11.54 -15.46
N PHE A 92 1.55 -10.41 -16.18
CA PHE A 92 2.71 -9.89 -16.92
C PHE A 92 3.39 -8.72 -16.22
N GLY A 93 2.95 -8.35 -15.02
CA GLY A 93 3.45 -7.18 -14.29
C GLY A 93 2.99 -5.82 -14.84
N GLU A 94 2.23 -5.81 -15.93
CA GLU A 94 1.67 -4.60 -16.54
C GLU A 94 0.14 -4.63 -16.50
N PHE A 95 -0.48 -3.46 -16.31
CA PHE A 95 -1.93 -3.27 -16.36
C PHE A 95 -2.35 -3.09 -17.83
N ASP A 96 -2.43 -4.20 -18.56
CA ASP A 96 -2.67 -4.26 -20.00
C ASP A 96 -4.08 -4.78 -20.37
N GLY A 97 -4.97 -4.88 -19.38
CA GLY A 97 -6.34 -5.37 -19.52
C GLY A 97 -6.53 -6.84 -19.12
N ASN A 98 -5.44 -7.54 -18.78
CA ASN A 98 -5.49 -8.92 -18.28
C ASN A 98 -5.45 -9.02 -16.74
N GLU A 99 -5.43 -7.89 -16.05
CA GLU A 99 -5.41 -7.85 -14.59
C GLU A 99 -6.75 -8.32 -13.98
N VAL A 100 -6.65 -8.99 -12.83
CA VAL A 100 -7.82 -9.47 -12.07
C VAL A 100 -7.74 -8.98 -10.64
N ILE A 101 -8.84 -8.42 -10.12
CA ILE A 101 -8.97 -8.08 -8.70
C ILE A 101 -9.24 -9.38 -7.94
N PHE A 102 -8.30 -9.79 -7.09
CA PHE A 102 -8.51 -10.93 -6.19
C PHE A 102 -9.22 -10.56 -4.91
N PHE A 103 -8.97 -9.36 -4.40
CA PHE A 103 -9.56 -8.88 -3.17
C PHE A 103 -9.70 -7.36 -3.22
N GLU A 104 -10.82 -6.86 -2.74
CA GLU A 104 -11.07 -5.45 -2.55
C GLU A 104 -11.80 -5.26 -1.21
N ASP A 105 -11.33 -4.31 -0.42
CA ASP A 105 -12.00 -3.87 0.80
C ASP A 105 -11.91 -2.35 0.88
N GLU A 106 -12.99 -1.73 1.33
CA GLU A 106 -13.12 -0.30 1.50
C GLU A 106 -13.62 0.01 2.89
N ARG A 107 -12.90 0.87 3.61
CA ARG A 107 -13.21 1.24 4.98
C ARG A 107 -13.16 2.74 5.16
N LYS A 108 -14.20 3.26 5.82
CA LYS A 108 -14.21 4.62 6.34
C LYS A 108 -13.59 4.62 7.74
N ILE A 109 -12.57 5.44 7.92
CA ILE A 109 -11.88 5.64 9.21
C ILE A 109 -12.25 7.04 9.72
N ASP A 110 -12.81 7.10 10.93
CA ASP A 110 -13.05 8.35 11.67
C ASP A 110 -11.82 8.67 12.53
N LEU A 111 -11.11 9.72 12.16
CA LEU A 111 -9.89 10.13 12.83
C LEU A 111 -10.16 10.79 14.17
N LYS A 112 -11.34 11.37 14.44
CA LYS A 112 -11.61 12.03 15.74
C LYS A 112 -11.75 11.03 16.88
N THR A 113 -12.33 9.88 16.60
CA THR A 113 -12.64 8.87 17.62
C THR A 113 -11.47 7.92 17.84
N GLU A 114 -10.69 7.64 16.78
CA GLU A 114 -9.55 6.71 16.84
C GLU A 114 -8.19 7.38 17.09
N TRP A 115 -8.03 8.70 16.84
CA TRP A 115 -6.79 9.40 17.20
C TRP A 115 -6.81 9.96 18.62
N VAL A 116 -6.03 9.32 19.48
CA VAL A 116 -5.56 9.96 20.72
C VAL A 116 -4.31 10.78 20.38
N TRP A 117 -4.41 12.12 20.45
CA TRP A 117 -3.23 12.99 20.47
C TRP A 117 -2.39 12.63 21.70
N ARG A 118 -1.26 11.93 21.49
CA ARG A 118 -0.20 11.79 22.50
C ARG A 118 0.80 12.93 22.38
#